data_AF-A0A1Q6Q1C5-F1
#
_entry.id   AF-A0A1Q6Q1C5-F1
#
_cell.length_a   1.000
_cell.length_b   1.000
_cell.length_c   1.000
_cell.angle_alpha   90.00
_cell.angle_beta   90.00
_cell.angle_gamma   90.00
#
_symmetry.space_group_name_H-M   'P 1'
#
loop_
_entity.id
_entity.type
_entity.pdbx_description
1 polymer ?
#
loop_
_entity_poly.entity_id
_entity_poly.type
_entity_poly.pdbx_seq_one_letter_code
_entity_poly.pdbx_strand_id
1 'polypeptide(L)'
;MSRAAAMAYRVLIRRGVSALPVHPLEILSACRNTVVWADVTAAERLKIPREVLLRQLANAEAITFRQTIQGETRFIVVYREGGNPARLRFTLAHELGHRLLHRGDEPNMEREADCFASHLLCPRPTMGRLCARENTFSVEQAAVLAYVSASALQRLSRVEELTVSPEILSAADDLLADWAQRVPLPPQRPGQHRLQIRTKFLPKA
;
A
#
# COMPACT_ATOMS: atom_id res chain seq x y z
N MET A 1 14.57 -4.68 -0.97
CA MET A 1 13.76 -3.65 -1.71
C MET A 1 13.03 -4.24 -2.93
N SER A 2 13.73 -4.85 -3.90
CA SER A 2 13.13 -5.54 -5.06
C SER A 2 11.97 -6.49 -4.70
N ARG A 3 12.20 -7.32 -3.68
CA ARG A 3 11.27 -8.33 -3.16
C ARG A 3 9.98 -7.70 -2.61
N ALA A 4 10.09 -6.60 -1.87
CA ALA A 4 8.93 -5.94 -1.27
C ALA A 4 7.98 -5.37 -2.34
N ALA A 5 8.53 -4.67 -3.33
CA ALA A 5 7.75 -4.18 -4.46
C ALA A 5 7.13 -5.30 -5.29
N ALA A 6 7.91 -6.35 -5.61
CA ALA A 6 7.39 -7.52 -6.32
C ALA A 6 6.25 -8.22 -5.55
N MET A 7 6.35 -8.31 -4.22
CA MET A 7 5.28 -8.86 -3.39
C MET A 7 4.02 -8.00 -3.42
N ALA A 8 4.15 -6.66 -3.37
CA ALA A 8 3.01 -5.76 -3.47
C ALA A 8 2.24 -5.98 -4.78
N TYR A 9 2.93 -6.07 -5.91
CA TYR A 9 2.28 -6.34 -7.20
C TYR A 9 1.66 -7.73 -7.28
N ARG A 10 2.32 -8.76 -6.73
CA ARG A 10 1.72 -10.09 -6.63
C ARG A 10 0.43 -10.08 -5.81
N VAL A 11 0.34 -9.25 -4.76
CA VAL A 11 -0.90 -9.08 -3.98
C VAL A 11 -1.98 -8.44 -4.84
N LEU A 12 -1.68 -7.34 -5.54
CA LEU A 12 -2.66 -6.68 -6.42
C LEU A 12 -3.20 -7.65 -7.47
N ILE A 13 -2.31 -8.37 -8.16
CA ILE A 13 -2.65 -9.35 -9.19
C ILE A 13 -3.51 -10.47 -8.62
N ARG A 14 -3.05 -11.13 -7.54
CA ARG A 14 -3.76 -12.29 -6.96
C ARG A 14 -5.10 -11.94 -6.34
N ARG A 15 -5.27 -10.71 -5.86
CA ARG A 15 -6.53 -10.23 -5.29
C ARG A 15 -7.43 -9.57 -6.32
N GLY A 16 -6.99 -9.43 -7.57
CA GLY A 16 -7.76 -8.75 -8.63
C GLY A 16 -8.03 -7.29 -8.30
N VAL A 17 -7.11 -6.61 -7.60
CA VAL A 17 -7.27 -5.18 -7.27
C VAL A 17 -7.08 -4.36 -8.54
N SER A 18 -8.20 -3.96 -9.12
CA SER A 18 -8.24 -3.26 -10.40
C SER A 18 -8.53 -1.78 -10.27
N ALA A 19 -8.64 -1.20 -9.07
CA ALA A 19 -8.98 0.20 -8.88
C ALA A 19 -8.25 0.84 -7.70
N LEU A 20 -8.15 2.18 -7.72
CA LEU A 20 -7.73 2.99 -6.58
C LEU A 20 -8.93 3.69 -5.93
N PRO A 21 -8.86 3.95 -4.60
CA PRO A 21 -7.78 3.56 -3.70
C PRO A 21 -7.78 2.05 -3.39
N VAL A 22 -6.61 1.42 -3.31
CA VAL A 22 -6.48 0.07 -2.73
C VAL A 22 -6.97 0.06 -1.28
N HIS A 23 -7.65 -1.00 -0.83
CA HIS A 23 -8.18 -1.14 0.53
C HIS A 23 -7.44 -2.23 1.33
N PRO A 24 -6.37 -1.89 2.08
CA PRO A 24 -5.57 -2.88 2.82
C PRO A 24 -6.35 -3.65 3.88
N LEU A 25 -7.35 -3.02 4.50
CA LEU A 25 -8.23 -3.65 5.48
C LEU A 25 -8.95 -4.87 4.87
N GLU A 26 -9.48 -4.74 3.66
CA GLU A 26 -10.15 -5.83 2.93
C GLU A 26 -9.16 -6.94 2.58
N ILE A 27 -7.96 -6.57 2.12
CA ILE A 27 -6.91 -7.54 1.76
C ILE A 27 -6.47 -8.35 2.98
N LEU A 28 -6.24 -7.69 4.12
CA LEU A 28 -5.88 -8.32 5.39
C LEU A 28 -7.00 -9.22 5.91
N SER A 29 -8.26 -8.75 5.85
CA SER A 29 -9.43 -9.53 6.28
C SER A 29 -9.62 -10.80 5.44
N ALA A 30 -9.20 -10.77 4.18
CA ALA A 30 -9.21 -11.93 3.29
C ALA A 30 -7.99 -12.85 3.43
N CYS A 31 -6.99 -12.53 4.28
CA CYS A 31 -5.83 -13.37 4.50
C CYS A 31 -6.17 -14.52 5.47
N ARG A 32 -5.83 -15.76 5.10
CA ARG A 32 -5.99 -16.93 5.98
C ARG A 32 -5.32 -16.71 7.33
N ASN A 33 -5.89 -17.22 8.41
CA ASN A 33 -5.31 -17.12 9.76
C ASN A 33 -5.05 -15.68 10.21
N THR A 34 -5.89 -14.75 9.77
CA THR A 34 -5.85 -13.33 10.13
C THR A 34 -7.18 -12.93 10.69
N VAL A 35 -7.14 -12.20 11.79
CA VAL A 35 -8.28 -11.40 12.23
C VAL A 35 -7.83 -9.95 12.27
N VAL A 36 -8.72 -9.06 11.86
CA VAL A 36 -8.48 -7.61 11.90
C VAL A 36 -9.58 -6.99 12.74
N TRP A 37 -9.20 -6.29 13.80
CA TRP A 37 -10.14 -5.71 14.76
C TRP A 37 -9.78 -4.27 15.06
N ALA A 38 -10.80 -3.45 15.28
CA ALA A 38 -10.60 -2.18 15.97
C ALA A 38 -10.08 -2.45 17.40
N ASP A 39 -9.36 -1.49 17.97
CA ASP A 39 -8.82 -1.55 19.32
C ASP A 39 -9.90 -1.80 20.38
N VAL A 40 -11.09 -1.23 20.22
CA VAL A 40 -12.26 -1.50 21.07
C VAL A 40 -12.68 -2.97 21.01
N THR A 41 -12.83 -3.52 19.80
CA THR A 41 -13.22 -4.92 19.60
C THR A 41 -12.13 -5.87 20.08
N ALA A 42 -10.87 -5.54 19.85
CA ALA A 42 -9.73 -6.32 20.30
C ALA A 42 -9.66 -6.35 21.85
N ALA A 43 -9.89 -5.22 22.52
CA ALA A 43 -9.93 -5.14 23.97
C ALA A 43 -10.99 -6.09 24.56
N GLU A 44 -12.21 -6.04 24.02
CA GLU A 44 -13.32 -6.91 24.43
C GLU A 44 -13.01 -8.40 24.18
N ARG A 45 -12.56 -8.74 22.97
CA ARG A 45 -12.31 -10.14 22.56
C ARG A 45 -11.15 -10.77 23.31
N LEU A 46 -10.09 -10.00 23.55
CA LEU A 46 -8.88 -10.47 24.24
C LEU A 46 -9.00 -10.34 25.76
N LYS A 47 -10.06 -9.71 26.28
CA LYS A 47 -10.28 -9.43 27.70
C LYS A 47 -9.10 -8.67 28.32
N ILE A 48 -8.55 -7.72 27.58
CA ILE A 48 -7.47 -6.83 28.04
C ILE A 48 -7.98 -5.39 28.04
N PRO A 49 -7.56 -4.54 29.00
CA PRO A 49 -7.96 -3.14 28.99
C PRO A 49 -7.51 -2.45 27.70
N ARG A 50 -8.39 -1.65 27.11
CA ARG A 50 -8.14 -0.93 25.84
C ARG A 50 -6.88 -0.06 25.92
N GLU A 51 -6.60 0.51 27.09
CA GLU A 51 -5.42 1.35 27.35
C GLU A 51 -4.11 0.58 27.21
N VAL A 52 -4.11 -0.74 27.42
CA VAL A 52 -2.94 -1.58 27.17
C VAL A 52 -2.67 -1.66 25.66
N LEU A 53 -3.72 -1.89 24.86
CA LEU A 53 -3.61 -1.92 23.40
C LEU A 53 -3.19 -0.57 22.83
N LEU A 54 -3.78 0.52 23.32
CA LEU A 54 -3.41 1.87 22.90
C LEU A 54 -1.96 2.22 23.24
N ARG A 55 -1.44 1.76 24.39
CA ARG A 55 -0.02 1.92 24.73
C ARG A 55 0.89 1.13 23.80
N GLN A 56 0.49 -0.07 23.37
CA GLN A 56 1.25 -0.87 22.40
C GLN A 56 1.23 -0.27 20.99
N LEU A 57 0.08 0.27 20.56
CA LEU A 57 -0.01 1.05 19.33
C LEU A 57 0.89 2.30 19.37
N ALA A 58 1.07 2.89 20.55
CA ALA A 58 1.82 4.13 20.74
C ALA A 58 1.34 5.23 19.77
N ASN A 59 2.17 5.59 18.80
CA ASN A 59 1.86 6.59 17.75
C ASN A 59 1.36 5.96 16.44
N ALA A 60 1.41 4.63 16.30
CA ALA A 60 0.92 3.92 15.13
C ALA A 60 -0.61 3.85 15.12
N GLU A 61 -1.17 3.70 13.92
CA GLU A 61 -2.60 3.54 13.70
C GLU A 61 -3.04 2.07 13.71
N ALA A 62 -2.11 1.14 13.50
CA ALA A 62 -2.34 -0.29 13.59
C ALA A 62 -1.06 -1.02 14.03
N ILE A 63 -1.21 -2.26 14.50
CA ILE A 63 -0.12 -3.16 14.88
C ILE A 63 -0.53 -4.61 14.62
N THR A 64 0.41 -5.45 14.21
CA THR A 64 0.20 -6.89 14.04
C THR A 64 0.82 -7.69 15.17
N PHE A 65 0.00 -8.45 15.88
CA PHE A 65 0.47 -9.51 16.77
C PHE A 65 0.53 -10.83 16.02
N ARG A 66 1.69 -11.49 16.08
CA ARG A 66 1.89 -12.83 15.51
C ARG A 66 2.00 -13.84 16.64
N GLN A 67 1.20 -14.90 16.58
CA GLN A 67 1.25 -16.00 17.54
C GLN A 67 1.24 -17.34 16.82
N THR A 68 2.13 -18.25 17.21
CA THR A 68 2.11 -19.63 16.70
C THR A 68 1.48 -20.54 17.75
N ILE A 69 0.36 -21.17 17.42
CA ILE A 69 -0.39 -22.07 18.30
C ILE A 69 -0.46 -23.44 17.61
N GLN A 70 0.02 -24.49 18.27
CA GLN A 70 -0.01 -25.87 17.74
C GLN A 70 0.57 -25.99 16.31
N GLY A 71 1.64 -25.24 16.01
CA GLY A 71 2.27 -25.24 14.69
C GLY A 71 1.59 -24.34 13.64
N GLU A 72 0.45 -23.74 13.95
CA GLU A 72 -0.25 -22.79 13.08
C GLU A 72 0.05 -21.34 13.48
N THR A 73 0.61 -20.55 12.56
CA THR A 73 0.80 -19.11 12.78
C THR A 73 -0.50 -18.36 12.50
N ARG A 74 -0.94 -17.61 13.51
CA ARG A 74 -2.10 -16.71 13.50
C ARG A 74 -1.64 -15.28 13.66
N PHE A 75 -2.39 -14.37 13.07
CA PHE A 75 -2.11 -12.95 13.11
C PHE A 75 -3.36 -12.19 13.56
N ILE A 76 -3.16 -11.29 14.51
CA ILE A 76 -4.19 -10.37 15.00
C ILE A 76 -3.71 -8.98 14.64
N VAL A 77 -4.38 -8.35 13.68
CA VAL A 77 -4.12 -6.95 13.35
C VAL A 77 -5.10 -6.11 14.15
N VAL A 78 -4.58 -5.20 14.96
CA VAL A 78 -5.38 -4.27 15.75
C VAL A 78 -5.19 -2.87 15.19
N TYR A 79 -6.27 -2.14 14.92
CA TYR A 79 -6.21 -0.76 14.47
C TYR A 79 -6.97 0.20 15.40
N ARG A 80 -6.53 1.46 15.43
CA ARG A 80 -7.13 2.51 16.24
C ARG A 80 -8.47 2.95 15.66
N GLU A 81 -9.56 2.74 16.41
CA GLU A 81 -10.85 3.33 16.09
C GLU A 81 -10.80 4.85 16.18
N GLY A 82 -11.37 5.54 15.19
CA GLY A 82 -11.34 7.01 15.12
C GLY A 82 -9.96 7.62 14.84
N GLY A 83 -8.97 6.78 14.49
CA GLY A 83 -7.64 7.23 14.06
C GLY A 83 -7.64 8.02 12.75
N ASN A 84 -6.49 8.53 12.33
CA ASN A 84 -6.40 9.27 11.07
C ASN A 84 -6.55 8.30 9.88
N PRO A 85 -7.58 8.44 9.01
CA PRO A 85 -7.85 7.43 7.97
C PRO A 85 -6.72 7.25 6.95
N ALA A 86 -6.03 8.34 6.59
CA ALA A 86 -4.92 8.28 5.64
C ALA A 86 -3.70 7.59 6.24
N ARG A 87 -3.36 7.89 7.50
CA ARG A 87 -2.29 7.21 8.24
C ARG A 87 -2.64 5.73 8.45
N LEU A 88 -3.88 5.44 8.86
CA LEU A 88 -4.36 4.09 9.09
C LEU A 88 -4.23 3.23 7.84
N ARG A 89 -4.60 3.76 6.68
CA ARG A 89 -4.48 3.05 5.41
C ARG A 89 -3.02 2.68 5.10
N PHE A 90 -2.09 3.60 5.33
CA PHE A 90 -0.66 3.31 5.16
C PHE A 90 -0.18 2.28 6.18
N THR A 91 -0.51 2.45 7.46
CA THR A 91 -0.09 1.52 8.52
C THR A 91 -0.65 0.11 8.28
N LEU A 92 -1.91 -0.06 7.88
CA LEU A 92 -2.45 -1.38 7.52
C LEU A 92 -1.72 -2.02 6.32
N ALA A 93 -1.33 -1.24 5.32
CA ALA A 93 -0.53 -1.75 4.21
C ALA A 93 0.89 -2.16 4.68
N HIS A 94 1.47 -1.41 5.61
CA HIS A 94 2.76 -1.70 6.23
C HIS A 94 2.69 -3.00 7.05
N GLU A 95 1.67 -3.16 7.89
CA GLU A 95 1.39 -4.40 8.64
C GLU A 95 1.20 -5.62 7.73
N LEU A 96 0.51 -5.45 6.60
CA LEU A 96 0.41 -6.50 5.57
C LEU A 96 1.78 -6.86 4.99
N GLY A 97 2.65 -5.87 4.79
CA GLY A 97 4.03 -6.06 4.38
C GLY A 97 4.81 -6.93 5.38
N HIS A 98 4.76 -6.59 6.66
CA HIS A 98 5.38 -7.39 7.73
C HIS A 98 4.93 -8.84 7.68
N ARG A 99 3.61 -9.05 7.63
CA ARG A 99 3.00 -10.37 7.59
C ARG A 99 3.50 -11.23 6.42
N LEU A 100 3.62 -10.65 5.22
CA LEU A 100 3.92 -11.39 4.00
C LEU A 100 5.43 -11.58 3.77
N LEU A 101 6.25 -10.67 4.28
CA LEU A 101 7.68 -10.64 3.97
C LEU A 101 8.53 -11.25 5.10
N HIS A 102 8.10 -11.14 6.35
CA HIS A 102 8.96 -11.39 7.50
C HIS A 102 8.41 -12.44 8.47
N ARG A 103 9.31 -13.23 9.05
CA ARG A 103 9.01 -14.29 10.03
C ARG A 103 9.55 -14.00 11.43
N GLY A 104 10.15 -12.84 11.62
CA GLY A 104 10.76 -12.42 12.89
C GLY A 104 11.38 -11.05 12.74
N ASP A 105 12.19 -10.70 13.72
CA ASP A 105 12.99 -9.48 13.66
C ASP A 105 14.12 -9.70 12.66
N GLU A 106 13.90 -9.19 11.44
CA GLU A 106 14.84 -9.28 10.34
C GLU A 106 15.47 -7.90 10.07
N PRO A 107 16.77 -7.84 9.72
CA PRO A 107 17.38 -6.60 9.29
C PRO A 107 16.59 -5.98 8.12
N ASN A 108 16.26 -4.69 8.24
CA ASN A 108 15.49 -3.92 7.25
C ASN A 108 13.98 -4.19 7.16
N MET A 109 13.38 -4.99 8.06
CA MET A 109 11.94 -5.31 7.99
C MET A 109 11.04 -4.08 7.87
N GLU A 110 11.33 -3.01 8.62
CA GLU A 110 10.60 -1.74 8.58
C GLU A 110 10.68 -1.09 7.19
N ARG A 111 11.89 -1.03 6.62
CA ARG A 111 12.12 -0.45 5.29
C ARG A 111 11.43 -1.26 4.20
N GLU A 112 11.41 -2.59 4.33
CA GLU A 112 10.73 -3.46 3.37
C GLU A 112 9.21 -3.37 3.50
N ALA A 113 8.67 -3.26 4.71
CA ALA A 113 7.25 -3.03 4.96
C ALA A 113 6.77 -1.66 4.41
N ASP A 114 7.55 -0.59 4.62
CA ASP A 114 7.29 0.73 4.01
C ASP A 114 7.37 0.69 2.49
N CYS A 115 8.36 -0.01 1.93
CA CYS A 115 8.51 -0.20 0.50
C CYS A 115 7.31 -0.96 -0.08
N PHE A 116 6.89 -2.03 0.58
CA PHE A 116 5.71 -2.81 0.20
C PHE A 116 4.45 -1.93 0.24
N ALA A 117 4.20 -1.23 1.36
CA ALA A 117 3.04 -0.37 1.54
C ALA A 117 2.95 0.68 0.43
N SER A 118 4.09 1.32 0.12
CA SER A 118 4.14 2.36 -0.89
C SER A 118 3.84 1.84 -2.29
N HIS A 119 4.35 0.66 -2.67
CA HIS A 119 4.06 0.04 -3.98
C HIS A 119 2.65 -0.56 -4.07
N LEU A 120 2.09 -0.99 -2.94
CA LEU A 120 0.71 -1.49 -2.88
C LEU A 120 -0.29 -0.33 -3.07
N LEU A 121 -0.10 0.78 -2.35
CA LEU A 121 -1.02 1.91 -2.38
C LEU A 121 -0.87 2.79 -3.61
N CYS A 122 0.36 2.89 -4.14
CA CYS A 122 0.71 3.71 -5.30
C CYS A 122 1.51 2.89 -6.31
N PRO A 123 0.88 1.96 -7.06
CA PRO A 123 1.57 1.12 -8.02
C PRO A 123 2.22 1.99 -9.10
N ARG A 124 3.57 2.02 -9.12
CA ARG A 124 4.33 2.95 -9.98
C ARG A 124 3.99 2.90 -11.48
N PRO A 125 3.80 1.72 -12.12
CA PRO A 125 3.37 1.68 -13.52
C PRO A 125 2.06 2.46 -13.73
N THR A 126 1.07 2.23 -12.88
CA THR A 126 -0.22 2.91 -12.89
C THR A 126 -0.11 4.41 -12.62
N MET A 127 0.66 4.80 -11.59
CA MET A 127 0.90 6.22 -11.28
C MET A 127 1.61 6.93 -12.44
N GLY A 128 2.59 6.26 -13.05
CA GLY A 128 3.29 6.75 -14.23
C GLY A 128 2.32 7.02 -15.38
N ARG A 129 1.40 6.09 -15.67
CA ARG A 129 0.39 6.26 -16.72
C ARG A 129 -0.62 7.37 -16.44
N LEU A 130 -1.13 7.47 -15.22
CA LEU A 130 -2.05 8.56 -14.85
C LEU A 130 -1.41 9.93 -15.10
N CYS A 131 -0.14 10.08 -14.73
CA CYS A 131 0.59 11.32 -14.94
C CYS A 131 1.08 11.52 -16.39
N ALA A 132 1.40 10.44 -17.12
CA ALA A 132 1.96 10.51 -18.47
C ALA A 132 0.90 10.62 -19.58
N ARG A 133 -0.30 10.06 -19.38
CA ARG A 133 -1.41 10.12 -20.35
C ARG A 133 -1.76 11.58 -20.59
N GLU A 134 -1.27 12.16 -21.68
CA GLU A 134 -1.48 13.56 -22.08
C GLU A 134 -1.21 14.61 -20.98
N ASN A 135 -0.41 14.27 -19.96
CA ASN A 135 -0.21 15.11 -18.78
C ASN A 135 -1.53 15.45 -18.04
N THR A 136 -2.49 14.52 -18.06
CA THR A 136 -3.89 14.74 -17.66
C THR A 136 -4.08 14.91 -16.16
N PHE A 137 -3.32 14.20 -15.35
CA PHE A 137 -3.38 14.31 -13.89
C PHE A 137 -2.11 14.92 -13.34
N SER A 138 -2.24 15.98 -12.53
CA SER A 138 -1.14 16.49 -11.70
C SER A 138 -0.79 15.47 -10.60
N VAL A 139 0.39 15.63 -9.97
CA VAL A 139 0.79 14.79 -8.83
C VAL A 139 -0.24 14.86 -7.71
N GLU A 140 -0.82 16.03 -7.48
CA GLU A 140 -1.86 16.26 -6.47
C GLU A 140 -3.13 15.48 -6.81
N GLN A 141 -3.56 15.50 -8.07
CA GLN A 141 -4.77 14.79 -8.50
C GLN A 141 -4.56 13.28 -8.46
N ALA A 142 -3.39 12.78 -8.89
CA ALA A 142 -3.04 11.37 -8.78
C ALA A 142 -2.97 10.93 -7.30
N ALA A 143 -2.44 11.78 -6.41
CA ALA A 143 -2.39 11.50 -4.98
C ALA A 143 -3.81 11.43 -4.36
N VAL A 144 -4.73 12.27 -4.80
CA VAL A 144 -6.15 12.19 -4.41
C VAL A 144 -6.76 10.86 -4.82
N LEU A 145 -6.57 10.41 -6.07
CA LEU A 145 -7.08 9.12 -6.55
C LEU A 145 -6.51 7.93 -5.74
N ALA A 146 -5.22 7.99 -5.43
CA ALA A 146 -4.55 6.95 -4.63
C ALA A 146 -4.83 7.07 -3.12
N TYR A 147 -5.53 8.11 -2.67
CA TYR A 147 -5.77 8.45 -1.26
C TYR A 147 -4.46 8.47 -0.44
N VAL A 148 -3.49 9.26 -0.92
CA VAL A 148 -2.21 9.54 -0.27
C VAL A 148 -1.90 11.03 -0.33
N SER A 149 -0.88 11.48 0.40
CA SER A 149 -0.39 12.86 0.25
C SER A 149 0.43 13.03 -1.04
N ALA A 150 0.38 14.21 -1.65
CA ALA A 150 1.19 14.54 -2.82
C ALA A 150 2.70 14.36 -2.55
N SER A 151 3.15 14.69 -1.33
CA SER A 151 4.55 14.48 -0.93
C SER A 151 4.93 13.00 -0.86
N ALA A 152 4.03 12.11 -0.44
CA ALA A 152 4.27 10.66 -0.46
C ALA A 152 4.44 10.15 -1.90
N LEU A 153 3.55 10.57 -2.81
CA LEU A 153 3.64 10.20 -4.22
C LEU A 153 4.92 10.74 -4.89
N GLN A 154 5.31 11.98 -4.57
CA GLN A 154 6.53 12.58 -5.11
C GLN A 154 7.82 11.92 -4.60
N ARG A 155 7.83 11.41 -3.36
CA ARG A 155 8.95 10.60 -2.88
C ARG A 155 9.06 9.29 -3.67
N LEU A 156 7.92 8.64 -3.94
CA LEU A 156 7.87 7.40 -4.71
C LEU A 156 8.38 7.54 -6.14
N SER A 157 8.14 8.68 -6.79
CA SER A 157 8.65 8.93 -8.14
C SER A 157 10.18 9.00 -8.20
N ARG A 158 10.85 9.30 -7.07
CA ARG A 158 12.31 9.48 -6.99
C ARG A 158 13.08 8.20 -6.63
N VAL A 159 12.41 7.15 -6.17
CA VAL A 159 13.08 5.87 -5.85
C VAL A 159 13.51 5.24 -7.18
N GLU A 160 14.80 5.16 -7.49
CA GLU A 160 15.24 4.80 -8.85
C GLU A 160 15.13 3.30 -9.18
N GLU A 161 14.89 2.43 -8.20
CA GLU A 161 14.94 0.98 -8.42
C GLU A 161 13.61 0.27 -8.19
N LEU A 162 13.02 -0.19 -9.28
CA LEU A 162 12.16 -1.38 -9.29
C LEU A 162 12.94 -2.48 -9.99
N THR A 163 13.69 -3.26 -9.23
CA THR A 163 14.22 -4.56 -9.66
C THR A 163 13.09 -5.59 -9.60
N VAL A 164 12.03 -5.35 -10.35
CA VAL A 164 10.89 -6.27 -10.50
C VAL A 164 10.88 -6.74 -11.94
N SER A 165 10.55 -8.02 -12.15
CA SER A 165 10.55 -8.59 -13.50
C SER A 165 9.52 -7.87 -14.40
N PRO A 166 9.81 -7.70 -15.70
CA PRO A 166 8.90 -7.03 -16.62
C PRO A 166 7.51 -7.66 -16.68
N GLU A 167 7.40 -8.98 -16.49
CA GLU A 167 6.14 -9.72 -16.54
C GLU A 167 5.22 -9.35 -15.37
N ILE A 168 5.77 -9.21 -14.16
CA ILE A 168 4.99 -8.78 -12.99
C ILE A 168 4.55 -7.32 -13.15
N LEU A 169 5.41 -6.46 -13.71
CA LEU A 169 5.07 -5.08 -13.99
C LEU A 169 3.96 -4.97 -15.04
N SER A 170 4.03 -5.78 -16.11
CA SER A 170 3.00 -5.84 -17.17
C SER A 170 1.67 -6.35 -16.62
N ALA A 171 1.67 -7.44 -15.86
CA ALA A 171 0.43 -7.99 -15.32
C ALA A 171 -0.26 -7.06 -14.30
N ALA A 172 0.52 -6.39 -13.44
CA ALA A 172 -0.02 -5.39 -12.52
C ALA A 172 -0.53 -4.16 -13.27
N ASP A 173 0.12 -3.83 -14.38
CA ASP A 173 -0.32 -2.76 -15.25
C ASP A 173 -1.66 -3.07 -15.91
N ASP A 174 -1.76 -4.20 -16.62
CA ASP A 174 -2.96 -4.58 -17.37
C ASP A 174 -4.21 -4.54 -16.47
N LEU A 175 -4.06 -5.00 -15.22
CA LEU A 175 -5.11 -4.98 -14.21
C LEU A 175 -5.61 -3.57 -13.87
N LEU A 176 -4.73 -2.58 -13.89
CA LEU A 176 -5.02 -1.20 -13.49
C LEU A 176 -5.21 -0.24 -14.69
N ALA A 177 -4.79 -0.63 -15.89
CA ALA A 177 -4.89 0.16 -17.11
C ALA A 177 -6.36 0.44 -17.48
N ASP A 178 -7.21 -0.59 -17.41
CA ASP A 178 -8.66 -0.48 -17.67
C ASP A 178 -9.33 0.49 -16.68
N TRP A 179 -8.94 0.47 -15.41
CA TRP A 179 -9.42 1.46 -14.46
C TRP A 179 -8.90 2.86 -14.75
N ALA A 180 -7.61 3.05 -15.02
CA ALA A 180 -7.04 4.35 -15.38
C ALA A 180 -7.71 4.95 -16.63
N GLN A 181 -8.22 4.10 -17.53
CA GLN A 181 -9.01 4.51 -18.69
C GLN A 181 -10.42 5.00 -18.35
N ARG A 182 -11.06 4.40 -17.34
CA ARG A 182 -12.42 4.71 -16.89
C ARG A 182 -12.52 5.89 -15.93
N VAL A 183 -11.44 6.30 -15.27
CA VAL A 183 -11.43 7.48 -14.39
C VAL A 183 -11.72 8.75 -15.21
N PRO A 184 -12.74 9.55 -14.87
CA PRO A 184 -13.02 10.81 -15.56
C PRO A 184 -11.82 11.75 -15.52
N LEU A 185 -11.51 12.38 -16.65
CA LEU A 185 -10.42 13.35 -16.72
C LEU A 185 -10.81 14.59 -15.89
N PRO A 186 -9.85 15.18 -15.16
CA PRO A 186 -10.10 16.41 -14.42
C PRO A 186 -10.34 17.56 -15.42
N PRO A 187 -11.13 18.57 -15.04
CA PRO A 187 -11.31 19.75 -15.87
C PRO A 187 -9.95 20.41 -16.13
N GLN A 188 -9.63 20.63 -17.41
CA GLN A 188 -8.38 21.26 -17.84
C GLN A 188 -8.36 22.71 -17.37
N ARG A 189 -7.41 23.08 -16.49
CA ARG A 189 -7.17 24.47 -16.13
C ARG A 189 -6.03 25.02 -17.01
N PRO A 190 -6.24 26.11 -17.75
CA PRO A 190 -5.15 26.76 -18.48
C PRO A 190 -4.03 27.18 -17.50
N GLY A 191 -2.78 26.75 -17.74
CA GLY A 191 -1.60 27.39 -17.15
C GLY A 191 -0.88 26.72 -15.96
N GLN A 192 -1.14 25.46 -15.59
CA GLN A 192 -0.33 24.79 -14.55
C GLN A 192 0.95 24.16 -15.12
N HIS A 193 2.09 24.57 -14.57
CA HIS A 193 3.44 24.14 -14.98
C HIS A 193 3.66 22.62 -14.84
N ARG A 194 4.19 22.05 -15.93
CA ARG A 194 4.58 20.64 -16.11
C ARG A 194 5.71 20.21 -15.18
N LEU A 195 5.42 19.26 -14.28
CA LEU A 195 6.46 18.37 -13.76
C LEU A 195 6.59 17.18 -14.70
N GLN A 196 7.68 17.13 -15.47
CA GLN A 196 8.06 15.92 -16.19
C GLN A 196 8.46 14.85 -15.16
N ILE A 197 7.55 13.96 -14.81
CA ILE A 197 7.94 12.70 -14.18
C ILE A 197 8.69 11.92 -15.27
N ARG A 198 10.02 11.94 -15.21
CA ARG A 198 10.85 11.11 -16.10
C ARG A 198 10.53 9.65 -15.81
N THR A 199 9.67 9.06 -16.63
CA THR A 199 9.50 7.62 -16.75
C THR A 199 10.78 7.04 -17.36
N LYS A 200 11.83 6.85 -16.56
CA LYS A 200 12.88 5.88 -16.90
C LYS A 200 12.35 4.49 -16.58
N PHE A 201 11.42 4.01 -17.39
CA PHE A 201 11.08 2.59 -17.45
C PHE A 201 11.33 2.12 -18.88
N LEU A 202 12.20 1.12 -18.97
CA LEU A 202 12.61 0.28 -20.11
C LEU A 202 14.00 0.57 -20.72
N PRO A 203 14.74 -0.50 -21.08
CA PRO A 203 16.19 -0.51 -21.24
C PRO A 203 16.59 -0.06 -22.65
N LYS A 204 17.85 0.37 -22.79
CA LYS A 204 18.51 0.33 -24.12
C LYS A 204 19.05 -1.09 -24.33
N ALA A 205 18.83 -1.56 -25.57
CA ALA A 205 19.11 -2.87 -26.12
C ALA A 205 20.50 -3.43 -25.79
#